data_AF-A0A2S5REN2-F1
#
_entry.id   AF-A0A2S5REN2-F1
#
_cell.length_a   1.000
_cell.length_b   1.000
_cell.length_c   1.000
_cell.angle_alpha   90.00
_cell.angle_beta   90.00
_cell.angle_gamma   90.00
#
_symmetry.space_group_name_H-M   'P 1'
#
loop_
_entity.id
_entity.type
_entity.pdbx_description
1 polymer ?
#
loop_
_entity_poly.entity_id
_entity_poly.type
_entity_poly.pdbx_seq_one_letter_code
_entity_poly.pdbx_strand_id
1 'polypeptide(L)' 'MDNAAFHQGKAMQKMIKDSGHNLLYLPLYFPDLNLIEK' A
#
# COMPACT_ATOMS: atom_id res chain seq x y z
N MET A 1 -1.12 2.53 -1.82
CA MET A 1 -1.61 1.85 -0.61
C MET A 1 -1.42 2.79 0.56
N ASP A 2 -2.40 2.88 1.47
CA ASP A 2 -2.23 3.68 2.69
C ASP A 2 -1.16 3.05 3.61
N ASN A 3 -0.83 3.75 4.70
CA ASN A 3 0.24 3.36 5.61
C ASN A 3 -0.25 2.58 6.84
N ALA A 4 -1.44 1.98 6.79
CA ALA A 4 -1.91 1.18 7.92
C ALA A 4 -0.93 0.03 8.20
N ALA A 5 -0.65 -0.23 9.48
CA ALA A 5 0.42 -1.13 9.90
C ALA A 5 0.31 -2.56 9.31
N PHE A 6 -0.91 -3.02 9.05
CA PHE A 6 -1.15 -4.33 8.44
C PHE A 6 -0.77 -4.40 6.96
N HIS A 7 -0.69 -3.28 6.24
CA HIS A 7 -0.22 -3.21 4.87
C HIS A 7 1.31 -3.27 4.74
N GLN A 8 2.04 -2.92 5.82
CA GLN A 8 3.50 -2.86 5.82
C GLN A 8 4.17 -4.21 6.15
N GLY A 9 3.39 -5.27 6.36
CA GLY A 9 3.90 -6.61 6.65
C GLY A 9 4.69 -7.23 5.48
N LYS A 10 5.80 -7.91 5.79
CA LYS A 10 6.65 -8.60 4.80
C LYS A 10 5.89 -9.62 3.95
N ALA A 11 4.90 -10.29 4.53
CA ALA A 11 4.08 -11.28 3.82
C ALA A 11 3.27 -10.64 2.69
N MET A 12 2.64 -9.48 2.94
CA MET A 12 1.88 -8.75 1.93
C MET A 12 2.79 -8.24 0.81
N GLN A 13 3.94 -7.64 1.17
CA GLN A 13 4.92 -7.16 0.19
C GLN A 13 5.43 -8.30 -0.72
N LYS A 14 5.69 -9.48 -0.14
CA LYS A 14 6.13 -10.65 -0.89
C LYS A 14 5.05 -11.11 -1.88
N MET A 15 3.80 -11.24 -1.43
CA MET A 15 2.69 -11.68 -2.27
C MET A 15 2.47 -10.75 -3.48
N ILE A 16 2.58 -9.44 -3.27
CA ILE A 16 2.45 -8.44 -4.34
C ILE A 16 3.63 -8.52 -5.33
N LYS A 17 4.84 -8.75 -4.83
CA LYS A 17 6.02 -8.94 -5.68
C LYS A 17 5.93 -10.24 -6.49
N ASP A 18 5.50 -11.33 -5.85
CA ASP A 18 5.35 -12.64 -6.49
C ASP A 18 4.29 -12.61 -7.61
N SER A 19 3.28 -11.73 -7.51
CA SER A 19 2.31 -11.50 -8.58
C SER A 19 2.80 -10.56 -9.68
N GLY A 20 4.06 -10.11 -9.64
CA GLY A 20 4.68 -9.27 -10.67
C GLY A 20 4.34 -7.77 -10.53
N HIS A 21 3.88 -7.33 -9.36
CA HIS A 21 3.53 -5.95 -9.11
C HIS A 21 4.52 -5.26 -8.15
N ASN A 22 4.61 -3.94 -8.27
CA ASN A 22 5.35 -3.10 -7.34
C ASN A 22 4.39 -2.45 -6.36
N LEU A 23 4.73 -2.48 -5.07
CA LEU A 23 3.95 -1.82 -4.03
C LEU A 23 4.45 -0.39 -3.82
N LEU A 24 3.54 0.58 -3.96
CA LEU A 24 3.78 1.99 -3.65
C LEU A 24 2.91 2.44 -2.48
N TYR A 25 3.55 3.01 -1.46
CA TYR A 25 2.86 3.63 -0.33
C TYR A 25 2.59 5.10 -0.62
N LEU A 26 1.43 5.57 -0.15
CA LEU A 26 1.10 6.99 -0.20
C LEU A 26 2.01 7.77 0.77
N PRO A 27 2.30 9.06 0.49
CA PRO A 27 2.90 9.96 1.48
C PRO A 27 2.07 10.00 2.77
N LEU A 28 2.74 10.21 3.91
CA LEU A 28 2.07 10.29 5.20
C LEU A 28 1.09 11.49 5.23
N TYR A 29 -0.13 11.26 5.74
CA TYR A 29 -1.18 12.27 5.87
C TYR A 29 -1.64 12.92 4.55
N PHE A 30 -1.66 12.16 3.45
CA PHE A 30 -2.28 12.58 2.18
C PHE A 30 -3.55 11.76 1.88
N PRO A 31 -4.67 12.00 2.59
CA PRO A 31 -5.92 11.28 2.37
C PRO A 31 -6.48 11.53 0.95
N ASP A 32 -6.28 12.72 0.39
CA ASP A 32 -6.76 13.08 -0.95
C ASP A 32 -6.17 12.22 -2.09
N LEU A 33 -5.06 11.52 -1.82
CA LEU A 33 -4.41 10.62 -2.78
C LEU A 33 -5.00 9.20 -2.74
N ASN A 34 -5.86 8.89 -1.78
CA ASN A 34 -6.55 7.63 -1.71
C ASN A 34 -7.86 7.67 -2.52
N LEU A 35 -7.77 7.38 -3.82
CA LEU A 35 -8.90 7.49 -4.75
C LEU A 35 -10.10 6.58 -4.41
N ILE A 36 -9.93 5.59 -3.54
CA ILE A 36 -10.97 4.64 -3.12
C ILE A 36 -11.74 5.07 -1.85
N GLU A 37 -11.35 6.18 -1.20
CA GLU A 37 -12.05 6.73 -0.02
C GLU A 37 -13.20 7.69 -0.39
N LYS A 38 -13.54 7.81 -1.69
CA LYS A 38 -14.60 8.68 -2.21
C LYS A 38 -15.94 7.99 -2.34
#